data_AF-A0A9P8UJL2-F1
#
_entry.id   AF-A0A9P8UJL2-F1
#
_cell.length_a   1.000
_cell.length_b   1.000
_cell.length_c   1.000
_cell.angle_alpha   90.00
_cell.angle_beta   90.00
_cell.angle_gamma   90.00
#
_symmetry.space_group_name_H-M   'P 1'
#
loop_
_entity.id
_entity.type
_entity.pdbx_description
1 polymer ?
#
loop_
_entity_poly.entity_id
_entity_poly.type
_entity_poly.pdbx_seq_one_letter_code
_entity_poly.pdbx_strand_id
1 'polypeptide(L)'
;MTIYMEPDLTFKWTLRTKTQIVDWQNPTLLDIYRGDTRLPPESNVVTVEATNEWVYWILEDQTGRDIWHPMHLHGHDFYILAQGSTAYDSSVKLNTKNPPRRDTVTLYGSGYLVIAFKTDNPGLWLIHCHIAFHASQGLALQLVERPAEIPDLIAADVDQLNDTCKTWAPFYNSLAQAHYKQDDSGI
;
A
#
# COMPACT_ATOMS: atom_id res chain seq x y z
N MET A 1 23.81 23.19 1.69
CA MET A 1 22.92 23.23 0.51
C MET A 1 21.59 22.69 0.97
N THR A 2 20.64 23.58 1.30
CA THR A 2 19.29 23.17 1.71
C THR A 2 18.48 22.97 0.44
N ILE A 3 18.18 21.72 0.10
CA ILE A 3 17.25 21.44 -1.00
C ILE A 3 15.86 21.68 -0.40
N TYR A 4 15.28 22.84 -0.69
CA TYR A 4 13.87 23.10 -0.42
C TYR A 4 13.06 22.28 -1.43
N MET A 5 12.49 21.16 -0.99
CA MET A 5 11.41 20.49 -1.73
C MET A 5 10.10 21.03 -1.18
N GLU A 6 9.39 21.84 -1.98
CA GLU A 6 8.01 22.22 -1.70
C GLU A 6 7.12 21.00 -2.03
N PRO A 7 6.52 20.32 -1.03
CA PRO A 7 5.77 19.08 -1.26
C PRO A 7 4.65 19.25 -2.28
N ASP A 8 4.04 20.44 -2.32
CA ASP A 8 2.93 20.82 -3.19
C ASP A 8 3.32 21.05 -4.66
N LEU A 9 4.62 21.16 -4.96
CA LEU A 9 5.14 21.33 -6.32
C LEU A 9 5.64 20.01 -6.93
N THR A 10 5.60 18.92 -6.17
CA THR A 10 6.09 17.60 -6.63
C THR A 10 4.97 16.80 -7.28
N PHE A 11 5.31 16.04 -8.33
CA PHE A 11 4.38 15.11 -8.95
C PHE A 11 3.96 14.02 -7.96
N LYS A 12 2.66 13.70 -7.90
CA LYS A 12 2.11 12.64 -7.03
C LYS A 12 1.31 11.62 -7.85
N TRP A 13 1.43 10.35 -7.47
CA TRP A 13 0.58 9.28 -8.00
C TRP A 13 -0.61 9.06 -7.09
N THR A 14 -1.69 8.51 -7.66
CA THR A 14 -2.86 8.13 -6.87
C THR A 14 -3.28 6.70 -7.17
N LEU A 15 -3.79 6.01 -6.15
CA LEU A 15 -4.63 4.82 -6.31
C LEU A 15 -6.04 5.15 -5.80
N ARG A 16 -7.06 4.76 -6.57
CA ARG A 16 -8.49 5.05 -6.38
C ARG A 16 -8.90 6.53 -6.45
N THR A 17 -8.15 7.42 -5.82
CA THR A 17 -8.19 8.91 -5.90
C THR A 17 -7.18 9.55 -4.93
N LYS A 18 -6.40 8.76 -4.21
CA LYS A 18 -5.58 9.21 -3.09
C LYS A 18 -4.11 8.96 -3.33
N THR A 19 -3.30 9.95 -3.02
CA THR A 19 -1.86 9.81 -2.84
C THR A 19 -1.62 9.23 -1.46
N GLN A 20 -0.94 8.09 -1.37
CA GLN A 20 -0.68 7.47 -0.08
C GLN A 20 0.45 8.20 0.66
N ILE A 21 0.24 8.43 1.95
CA ILE A 21 1.20 9.00 2.90
C ILE A 21 1.02 8.27 4.23
N VAL A 22 2.12 7.79 4.81
CA VAL A 22 2.15 7.20 6.16
C VAL A 22 2.62 8.24 7.18
N ASP A 23 2.16 8.10 8.42
CA ASP A 23 2.74 8.82 9.56
C ASP A 23 3.73 7.90 10.28
N TRP A 24 5.03 8.20 10.19
CA TRP A 24 6.06 7.43 10.87
C TRP A 24 5.96 7.46 12.40
N GLN A 25 5.32 8.48 12.98
CA GLN A 25 5.08 8.58 14.42
C GLN A 25 3.83 7.79 14.85
N ASN A 26 2.90 7.55 13.93
CA ASN A 26 1.65 6.85 14.20
C ASN A 26 1.32 5.84 13.09
N PRO A 27 1.96 4.65 13.10
CA PRO A 27 1.74 3.65 12.06
C PRO A 27 0.31 3.10 12.14
N THR A 28 -0.30 2.85 10.98
CA THR A 28 -1.69 2.35 10.86
C THR A 28 -1.94 1.07 11.67
N LEU A 29 -0.95 0.19 11.81
CA LEU A 29 -1.06 -1.02 12.63
C LEU A 29 -1.36 -0.69 14.11
N LEU A 30 -0.76 0.38 14.62
CA LEU A 30 -0.95 0.83 16.00
C LEU A 30 -2.34 1.45 16.20
N ASP A 31 -2.85 2.20 15.22
CA ASP A 31 -4.24 2.70 15.22
C ASP A 31 -5.24 1.53 15.25
N ILE A 32 -5.04 0.53 14.40
CA ILE A 32 -5.89 -0.67 14.36
C ILE A 32 -5.84 -1.41 15.70
N TYR A 33 -4.65 -1.60 16.27
CA TYR A 33 -4.49 -2.24 17.58
C TYR A 33 -5.25 -1.50 18.69
N ARG A 34 -5.25 -0.15 18.66
CA ARG A 34 -5.97 0.70 19.62
C ARG A 34 -7.48 0.72 19.40
N GLY A 35 -7.97 0.12 18.31
CA GLY A 35 -9.37 0.14 17.93
C GLY A 35 -9.81 1.45 17.28
N ASP A 36 -8.87 2.24 16.74
CA ASP A 36 -9.20 3.49 16.04
C ASP A 36 -9.87 3.19 14.70
N THR A 37 -11.14 3.59 14.59
CA THR A 37 -11.95 3.36 13.38
C THR A 37 -11.80 4.48 12.35
N ARG A 38 -11.06 5.55 12.68
CA ARG A 38 -10.90 6.74 11.82
C ARG A 38 -9.44 6.92 11.44
N LEU A 39 -9.01 6.11 10.48
CA LEU A 39 -7.68 6.21 9.90
C LEU A 39 -7.56 7.49 9.05
N PRO A 40 -6.37 8.12 9.00
CA PRO A 40 -6.14 9.27 8.13
C PRO A 40 -6.47 8.92 6.67
N PRO A 41 -7.22 9.77 5.94
CA PRO A 41 -7.60 9.48 4.56
C PRO A 41 -6.42 9.11 3.65
N GLU A 42 -5.28 9.77 3.85
CA GLU A 42 -4.01 9.62 3.15
C GLU A 42 -3.30 8.28 3.41
N SER A 43 -3.62 7.53 4.47
CA SER A 43 -3.13 6.15 4.63
C SER A 43 -3.65 5.21 3.53
N ASN A 44 -4.64 5.67 2.75
CA ASN A 44 -5.21 4.96 1.60
C ASN A 44 -5.55 3.50 1.92
N VAL A 45 -6.33 3.29 2.99
CA VAL A 45 -6.67 1.95 3.47
C VAL A 45 -7.87 1.37 2.71
N VAL A 46 -7.77 0.09 2.38
CA VAL A 46 -8.88 -0.77 1.98
C VAL A 46 -8.97 -1.93 2.94
N THR A 47 -10.13 -2.12 3.55
CA THR A 47 -10.38 -3.20 4.50
C THR A 47 -11.05 -4.38 3.82
N VAL A 48 -10.60 -5.60 4.11
CA VAL A 48 -11.24 -6.84 3.70
C VAL A 48 -11.48 -7.72 4.93
N GLU A 49 -12.74 -7.93 5.26
CA GLU A 49 -13.18 -8.73 6.42
C GLU A 49 -13.29 -10.22 6.13
N ALA A 50 -13.30 -10.60 4.84
CA ALA A 50 -13.52 -11.99 4.44
C ALA A 50 -12.41 -12.91 4.98
N THR A 51 -12.79 -14.09 5.44
CA THR A 51 -11.87 -15.08 6.03
C THR A 51 -11.65 -16.22 5.06
N ASN A 52 -10.40 -16.46 4.65
CA ASN A 52 -10.02 -17.56 3.74
C ASN A 52 -10.76 -17.55 2.38
N GLU A 53 -11.21 -16.38 1.93
CA GLU A 53 -11.89 -16.19 0.65
C GLU A 53 -10.94 -15.60 -0.40
N TRP A 54 -11.24 -15.85 -1.67
CA TRP A 54 -10.53 -15.24 -2.79
C TRP A 54 -10.99 -13.80 -3.01
N VAL A 55 -10.03 -12.88 -3.02
CA VAL A 55 -10.23 -11.48 -3.38
C VAL A 55 -9.66 -11.25 -4.77
N TYR A 56 -10.39 -10.49 -5.59
CA TYR A 56 -10.00 -10.14 -6.95
C TYR A 56 -9.82 -8.64 -7.04
N TRP A 57 -8.64 -8.20 -7.46
CA TRP A 57 -8.35 -6.79 -7.71
C TRP A 57 -8.05 -6.57 -9.18
N ILE A 58 -8.62 -5.49 -9.71
CA ILE A 58 -8.36 -4.99 -11.05
C ILE A 58 -7.64 -3.66 -10.86
N LEU A 59 -6.37 -3.61 -11.25
CA LEU A 59 -5.56 -2.41 -11.29
C LEU A 59 -5.55 -1.90 -12.72
N GLU A 60 -5.83 -0.61 -12.90
CA GLU A 60 -5.87 0.04 -14.21
C GLU A 60 -4.94 1.25 -14.20
N ASP A 61 -4.09 1.37 -15.22
CA ASP A 61 -3.34 2.60 -15.46
C ASP A 61 -4.21 3.56 -16.28
N GLN A 62 -4.78 4.54 -15.58
CA GLN A 62 -5.59 5.61 -16.19
C GLN A 62 -4.81 6.93 -16.31
N THR A 63 -3.49 6.90 -16.14
CA THR A 63 -2.67 8.11 -16.06
C THR A 63 -2.42 8.75 -17.43
N GLY A 64 -2.57 7.98 -18.51
CA GLY A 64 -2.26 8.41 -19.88
C GLY A 64 -0.78 8.66 -20.12
N ARG A 65 0.11 8.15 -19.25
CA ARG A 65 1.57 8.39 -19.30
C ARG A 65 2.37 7.24 -19.93
N ASP A 66 1.71 6.12 -20.22
CA ASP A 66 2.33 4.91 -20.77
C ASP A 66 3.57 4.45 -19.99
N ILE A 67 3.48 4.53 -18.66
CA ILE A 67 4.54 4.10 -17.75
C ILE A 67 4.18 2.72 -17.20
N TRP A 68 5.15 1.82 -17.15
CA TRP A 68 4.95 0.46 -16.68
C TRP A 68 5.34 0.37 -15.20
N HIS A 69 4.42 -0.10 -14.37
CA HIS A 69 4.55 -0.07 -12.91
C HIS A 69 4.75 -1.48 -12.36
N PRO A 70 5.91 -1.85 -11.80
CA PRO A 70 6.04 -3.12 -11.09
C PRO A 70 5.21 -3.06 -9.80
N MET A 71 4.04 -3.69 -9.78
CA MET A 71 3.15 -3.72 -8.61
C MET A 71 3.53 -4.88 -7.71
N HIS A 72 3.83 -4.58 -6.46
CA HIS A 72 4.22 -5.53 -5.42
C HIS A 72 3.17 -5.53 -4.29
N LEU A 73 2.77 -6.72 -3.82
CA LEU A 73 1.86 -6.90 -2.70
C LEU A 73 2.59 -7.62 -1.55
N HIS A 74 2.52 -7.03 -0.36
CA HIS A 74 3.05 -7.62 0.86
C HIS A 74 2.12 -8.72 1.38
N GLY A 75 2.64 -9.63 2.21
CA GLY A 75 1.85 -10.65 2.91
C GLY A 75 1.34 -11.80 2.05
N HIS A 76 1.38 -11.68 0.71
CA HIS A 76 0.76 -12.62 -0.22
C HIS A 76 1.57 -12.83 -1.50
N ASP A 77 1.64 -14.08 -1.91
CA ASP A 77 1.70 -14.40 -3.34
C ASP A 77 0.31 -14.16 -3.96
N PHE A 78 0.23 -13.49 -5.10
CA PHE A 78 -1.00 -13.38 -5.88
C PHE A 78 -0.93 -14.13 -7.21
N TYR A 79 -2.09 -14.53 -7.71
CA TYR A 79 -2.28 -15.15 -9.00
C TYR A 79 -2.58 -14.08 -10.06
N ILE A 80 -1.85 -14.10 -11.17
CA ILE A 80 -2.03 -13.17 -12.29
C ILE A 80 -3.09 -13.73 -13.24
N LEU A 81 -4.32 -13.26 -13.13
CA LEU A 81 -5.46 -13.81 -13.86
C LEU A 81 -5.56 -13.28 -15.28
N ALA A 82 -5.22 -12.00 -15.49
CA ALA A 82 -5.16 -11.37 -16.79
C ALA A 82 -4.30 -10.10 -16.71
N GLN A 83 -3.72 -9.69 -17.84
CA GLN A 83 -2.86 -8.52 -17.96
C GLN A 83 -2.92 -8.04 -19.41
N GLY A 84 -3.02 -6.73 -19.64
CA GLY A 84 -3.10 -6.17 -20.99
C GLY A 84 -2.65 -4.72 -21.05
N SER A 85 -2.29 -4.25 -22.25
CA SER A 85 -1.81 -2.88 -22.52
C SER A 85 -2.90 -1.97 -23.10
N THR A 86 -4.16 -2.34 -22.92
CA THR A 86 -5.33 -1.55 -23.27
C THR A 86 -6.18 -1.37 -22.02
N ALA A 87 -7.12 -0.41 -22.03
CA ALA A 87 -8.08 -0.27 -20.95
C ALA A 87 -8.77 -1.61 -20.62
N TYR A 88 -9.07 -1.82 -19.34
CA TYR A 88 -9.80 -3.00 -18.91
C TYR A 88 -11.20 -3.01 -19.53
N ASP A 89 -11.63 -4.19 -19.95
CA ASP A 89 -12.99 -4.42 -20.40
C ASP A 89 -13.56 -5.66 -19.72
N SER A 90 -14.86 -5.63 -19.43
CA SER A 90 -15.55 -6.74 -18.74
C SER A 90 -15.55 -8.06 -19.53
N SER A 91 -15.25 -8.05 -20.84
CA SER A 91 -15.11 -9.26 -21.65
C SER A 91 -13.75 -9.95 -21.53
N VAL A 92 -12.78 -9.35 -20.82
CA VAL A 92 -11.46 -9.94 -20.57
C VAL A 92 -11.61 -11.32 -19.93
N LYS A 93 -11.04 -12.34 -20.58
CA LYS A 93 -11.05 -13.72 -20.09
C LYS A 93 -9.96 -13.91 -19.04
N LEU A 94 -10.37 -14.35 -17.85
CA LEU A 94 -9.46 -14.66 -16.75
C LEU A 94 -8.92 -16.09 -16.88
N ASN A 95 -7.60 -16.27 -16.73
CA ASN A 95 -7.00 -17.59 -16.57
C ASN A 95 -7.07 -18.01 -15.10
N THR A 96 -7.97 -18.94 -14.77
CA THR A 96 -8.10 -19.52 -13.42
C THR A 96 -7.49 -20.92 -13.30
N LYS A 97 -6.82 -21.41 -14.34
CA LYS A 97 -6.21 -22.75 -14.38
C LYS A 97 -4.70 -22.65 -14.11
N ASN A 98 -4.33 -22.67 -12.83
CA ASN A 98 -2.95 -22.55 -12.38
C ASN A 98 -2.18 -21.40 -13.08
N PRO A 99 -2.68 -20.16 -13.01
CA PRO A 99 -1.98 -19.03 -13.59
C PRO A 99 -0.68 -18.75 -12.83
N PRO A 100 0.22 -17.91 -13.38
CA PRO A 100 1.43 -17.49 -12.68
C PRO A 100 1.12 -16.94 -11.29
N ARG A 101 1.90 -17.35 -10.30
CA ARG A 101 1.80 -16.92 -8.91
C ARG A 101 3.11 -16.32 -8.43
N ARG A 102 3.07 -15.11 -7.88
CA ARG A 102 4.23 -14.36 -7.36
C ARG A 102 3.78 -13.13 -6.57
N ASP A 103 4.73 -12.43 -5.95
CA ASP A 103 4.51 -11.20 -5.17
C ASP A 103 4.61 -9.89 -6.00
N THR A 104 5.13 -9.93 -7.22
CA THR A 104 5.38 -8.73 -8.05
C THR A 104 5.09 -8.97 -9.52
N VAL A 105 4.34 -8.07 -10.16
CA VAL A 105 4.03 -8.09 -11.60
C VAL A 105 3.88 -6.69 -12.17
N THR A 106 4.22 -6.50 -13.43
CA THR A 106 4.08 -5.21 -14.11
C THR A 106 2.61 -4.89 -14.38
N LEU A 107 2.10 -3.73 -13.97
CA LEU A 107 0.94 -3.08 -14.58
C LEU A 107 1.44 -2.35 -15.82
N TYR A 108 0.94 -2.72 -17.00
CA TYR A 108 1.33 -2.07 -18.25
C TYR A 108 0.73 -0.68 -18.35
N GLY A 109 1.47 0.21 -19.03
CA GLY A 109 1.05 1.57 -19.31
C GLY A 109 -0.27 1.61 -20.09
N SER A 110 -1.18 2.48 -19.69
CA SER A 110 -2.56 2.58 -20.24
C SER A 110 -3.34 1.26 -20.22
N GLY A 111 -2.90 0.31 -19.39
CA GLY A 111 -3.31 -1.07 -19.38
C GLY A 111 -4.07 -1.48 -18.13
N TYR A 112 -4.19 -2.79 -17.94
CA TYR A 112 -4.78 -3.38 -16.75
C TYR A 112 -3.98 -4.59 -16.25
N LEU A 113 -4.22 -4.91 -14.98
CA LEU A 113 -3.74 -6.08 -14.29
C LEU A 113 -4.86 -6.62 -13.40
N VAL A 114 -5.25 -7.89 -13.60
CA VAL A 114 -6.19 -8.60 -12.73
C VAL A 114 -5.42 -9.60 -11.88
N ILE A 115 -5.42 -9.39 -10.57
CA ILE A 115 -4.80 -10.30 -9.60
C ILE A 115 -5.84 -10.91 -8.67
N ALA A 116 -5.55 -12.08 -8.14
CA ALA A 116 -6.28 -12.66 -7.02
C ALA A 116 -5.36 -13.20 -5.94
N PHE A 117 -5.73 -12.99 -4.70
CA PHE A 117 -5.05 -13.54 -3.53
C PHE A 117 -6.11 -14.04 -2.55
N LYS A 118 -5.69 -14.90 -1.62
CA LYS A 118 -6.58 -15.47 -0.62
C LYS A 118 -6.43 -14.69 0.67
N THR A 119 -7.52 -14.43 1.37
CA THR A 119 -7.53 -13.75 2.67
C THR A 119 -7.18 -14.69 3.82
N ASP A 120 -6.03 -15.35 3.71
CA ASP A 120 -5.55 -16.36 4.65
C ASP A 120 -4.48 -15.83 5.63
N ASN A 121 -4.19 -14.53 5.62
CA ASN A 121 -3.12 -13.91 6.41
C ASN A 121 -3.57 -12.55 6.99
N PRO A 122 -4.27 -12.51 8.14
CA PRO A 122 -4.70 -11.25 8.76
C PRO A 122 -3.51 -10.31 9.01
N GLY A 123 -3.67 -9.04 8.68
CA GLY A 123 -2.60 -8.08 8.82
C GLY A 123 -2.81 -6.79 8.04
N LEU A 124 -1.76 -5.99 8.00
CA LEU A 124 -1.70 -4.72 7.28
C LEU A 124 -0.67 -4.83 6.16
N TRP A 125 -1.12 -4.96 4.92
CA TRP A 125 -0.27 -5.28 3.77
C TRP A 125 -0.22 -4.14 2.77
N LEU A 126 0.97 -3.69 2.42
CA LEU A 126 1.15 -2.65 1.40
C LEU A 126 1.04 -3.28 0.00
N ILE A 127 0.27 -2.65 -0.89
CA ILE A 127 0.43 -2.81 -2.34
C ILE A 127 0.97 -1.51 -2.93
N HIS A 128 2.05 -1.58 -3.69
CA HIS A 128 2.68 -0.37 -4.24
C HIS A 128 3.44 -0.62 -5.53
N CYS A 129 3.74 0.45 -6.25
CA CYS A 129 4.74 0.39 -7.31
C CYS A 129 6.13 0.29 -6.69
N HIS A 130 6.94 -0.67 -7.16
CA HIS A 130 8.28 -0.93 -6.66
C HIS A 130 9.36 -0.02 -7.29
N ILE A 131 8.97 0.93 -8.14
CA ILE A 131 9.85 2.04 -8.52
C ILE A 131 9.87 3.00 -7.33
N ALA A 132 11.03 3.14 -6.68
CA ALA A 132 11.18 3.93 -5.44
C ALA A 132 10.60 5.34 -5.57
N PHE A 133 10.85 6.03 -6.70
CA PHE A 133 10.27 7.35 -6.94
C PHE A 133 8.74 7.33 -6.98
N HIS A 134 8.11 6.30 -7.55
CA HIS A 134 6.65 6.21 -7.59
C HIS A 134 6.07 5.86 -6.21
N ALA A 135 6.74 5.00 -5.43
CA ALA A 135 6.37 4.70 -4.05
C ALA A 135 6.43 5.96 -3.17
N SER A 136 7.55 6.68 -3.20
CA SER A 136 7.80 7.99 -2.57
C SER A 136 6.76 9.04 -2.98
N GLN A 137 6.32 9.02 -4.23
CA GLN A 137 5.27 9.89 -4.76
C GLN A 137 3.84 9.40 -4.47
N GLY A 138 3.67 8.33 -3.68
CA GLY A 138 2.39 7.86 -3.14
C GLY A 138 1.62 6.85 -3.98
N LEU A 139 2.26 6.16 -4.94
CA LEU A 139 1.64 5.06 -5.72
C LEU A 139 1.53 3.79 -4.86
N ALA A 140 0.70 3.85 -3.83
CA ALA A 140 0.50 2.79 -2.87
C ALA A 140 -0.89 2.81 -2.22
N LEU A 141 -1.23 1.69 -1.59
CA LEU A 141 -2.46 1.46 -0.85
C LEU A 141 -2.17 0.43 0.26
N GLN A 142 -2.85 0.55 1.39
CA GLN A 142 -2.74 -0.42 2.49
C GLN A 142 -3.98 -1.30 2.54
N LEU A 143 -3.80 -2.62 2.51
CA LEU A 143 -4.81 -3.62 2.77
C LEU A 143 -4.86 -3.90 4.27
N VAL A 144 -6.00 -3.65 4.90
CA VAL A 144 -6.30 -4.14 6.23
C VAL A 144 -7.09 -5.43 6.07
N GLU A 145 -6.40 -6.56 6.21
CA GLU A 145 -6.99 -7.89 6.08
C GLU A 145 -7.41 -8.41 7.45
N ARG A 146 -8.69 -8.76 7.59
CA ARG A 146 -9.28 -9.39 8.79
C ARG A 146 -8.90 -8.62 10.07
N PRO A 147 -9.25 -7.31 10.17
CA PRO A 147 -8.82 -6.43 11.25
C PRO A 147 -9.16 -6.94 12.65
N ALA A 148 -10.28 -7.65 12.80
CA ALA A 148 -10.71 -8.20 14.09
C ALA A 148 -9.69 -9.19 14.70
N GLU A 149 -8.84 -9.81 13.88
CA GLU A 149 -7.85 -10.79 14.33
C GLU A 149 -6.49 -10.17 14.63
N ILE A 150 -6.22 -8.95 14.12
CA ILE A 150 -4.92 -8.29 14.24
C ILE A 150 -4.50 -8.06 15.70
N PRO A 151 -5.36 -7.56 16.62
CA PRO A 151 -4.95 -7.30 18.00
C PRO A 151 -4.39 -8.53 18.73
N ASP A 152 -5.03 -9.69 18.54
CA ASP A 152 -4.59 -10.94 19.17
C ASP A 152 -3.29 -11.47 18.54
N LEU A 153 -3.12 -11.28 17.22
CA LEU A 153 -1.92 -11.73 16.51
C LEU A 153 -0.66 -10.96 16.92
N ILE A 154 -0.78 -9.67 17.22
CA ILE A 154 0.36 -8.82 17.58
C ILE A 154 0.53 -8.65 19.09
N ALA A 155 -0.33 -9.25 19.91
CA ALA A 155 -0.35 -9.02 21.36
C ALA A 155 1.00 -9.29 22.05
N ALA A 156 1.78 -10.26 21.55
CA ALA A 156 3.11 -10.56 22.07
C ALA A 156 4.18 -9.53 21.70
N ASP A 157 4.00 -8.83 20.57
CA ASP A 157 4.99 -7.92 19.98
C ASP A 157 4.62 -6.44 20.16
N VAL A 158 3.41 -6.15 20.64
CA VAL A 158 2.88 -4.79 20.72
C VAL A 158 3.67 -3.90 21.69
N ASP A 159 4.27 -4.47 22.73
CA ASP A 159 5.17 -3.73 23.62
C ASP A 159 6.42 -3.25 22.87
N GLN A 160 7.00 -4.09 22.01
CA GLN A 160 8.13 -3.72 21.17
C GLN A 160 7.74 -2.64 20.14
N LEU A 161 6.56 -2.77 19.51
CA LEU A 161 6.03 -1.75 18.62
C LEU A 161 5.86 -0.41 19.36
N ASN A 162 5.24 -0.41 20.53
CA ASN A 162 5.05 0.78 21.34
C ASN A 162 6.38 1.41 21.77
N ASP A 163 7.35 0.62 22.20
CA ASP A 163 8.65 1.11 22.62
C ASP A 163 9.46 1.71 21.47
N THR A 164 9.30 1.16 20.26
CA THR A 164 9.84 1.74 19.04
C THR A 164 9.20 3.09 18.75
N CYS A 165 7.87 3.20 18.78
CA CYS A 165 7.16 4.47 18.57
C CYS A 165 7.51 5.52 19.65
N LYS A 166 7.61 5.12 20.93
CA LYS A 166 8.02 6.00 22.04
C LYS A 166 9.43 6.55 21.84
N THR A 167 10.34 5.74 21.28
CA THR A 167 11.73 6.16 21.01
C THR A 167 11.81 7.01 19.74
N TRP A 168 11.05 6.66 18.71
CA TRP A 168 11.07 7.33 17.41
C TRP A 168 10.50 8.74 17.45
N ALA A 169 9.34 8.95 18.10
CA ALA A 169 8.66 10.24 18.04
C ALA A 169 9.50 11.43 18.56
N PRO A 170 10.20 11.35 19.72
CA PRO A 170 11.10 12.40 20.16
C PRO A 170 12.29 12.63 19.21
N PHE A 171 12.86 11.54 18.68
CA PHE A 171 13.96 11.61 17.73
C PHE A 171 13.54 12.32 16.44
N TYR A 172 12.43 11.91 15.83
CA TYR A 172 11.90 12.53 14.62
C TYR A 172 11.58 14.02 14.85
N ASN A 173 10.96 14.36 15.99
CA ASN A 173 10.71 15.76 16.35
C ASN A 173 12.00 16.58 16.45
N SER A 174 13.11 15.98 16.90
CA SER A 174 14.42 16.65 16.94
C SER A 174 15.03 16.88 15.55
N LEU A 175 14.82 15.95 14.61
CA LEU A 175 15.24 16.09 13.21
C LEU A 175 14.40 17.12 12.46
N ALA A 176 13.09 17.16 12.74
CA ALA A 176 12.16 18.12 12.17
C ALA A 176 12.55 19.57 12.53
N GLN A 177 13.13 19.78 13.71
CA GLN A 177 13.71 21.06 14.13
C GLN A 177 15.01 21.38 13.38
N ALA A 178 15.74 20.36 12.92
CA ALA A 178 16.96 20.47 12.11
C ALA A 178 16.69 20.51 10.60
N HIS A 179 15.45 20.74 10.16
CA HIS A 179 14.98 20.80 8.76
C HIS A 179 14.93 19.47 7.99
N TYR A 180 15.04 18.31 8.66
CA TYR A 180 14.84 17.00 8.04
C TYR A 180 13.49 16.44 8.48
N LYS A 181 12.46 16.74 7.70
CA LYS A 181 11.09 16.23 7.89
C LYS A 181 10.80 15.19 6.81
N GLN A 182 9.80 14.34 7.04
CA GLN A 182 9.19 13.55 5.98
C GLN A 182 8.80 14.49 4.83
N ASP A 183 9.37 14.25 3.65
CA ASP A 183 9.20 15.05 2.43
C ASP A 183 8.54 14.26 1.30
N ASP A 184 8.18 13.00 1.56
CA ASP A 184 7.50 12.09 0.64
C ASP A 184 6.43 11.21 1.33
N SER A 185 5.96 10.15 0.66
CA SER A 185 4.93 9.24 1.18
C SER A 185 5.34 8.50 2.45
N GLY A 186 6.63 8.36 2.72
CA GLY A 186 7.19 7.63 3.85
C GLY A 186 7.41 6.13 3.63
N ILE A 187 7.36 5.65 2.37
CA ILE A 187 7.60 4.25 1.97
C ILE A 187 8.62 4.11 0.83
#